data_AF-A0AAW8GV26-F1
#
_entry.id   AF-A0AAW8GV26-F1
#
_cell.length_a   1.000
_cell.length_b   1.000
_cell.length_c   1.000
_cell.angle_alpha   90.00
_cell.angle_beta   90.00
_cell.angle_gamma   90.00
#
_symmetry.space_group_name_H-M   'P 1'
#
loop_
_entity.id
_entity.type
_entity.pdbx_description
1 polymer ?
#
loop_
_entity_poly.entity_id
_entity_poly.type
_entity_poly.pdbx_seq_one_letter_code
_entity_poly.pdbx_strand_id
1 'polypeptide(L)'
;MDIKQLMQWVVTTPPLFQGSEPIVSKVPFIQPSYQQWPTYQGNQRLGFIYQFLCQQLFTATPRYNAVSEEIQLNQQGTTLGSIDFIAKNRKTEQYEHWEVAVKFYLLHQGNWYGPNAEDRLDLKLNHMLNHQLPLSSNEAFCKHYPLWANAKPHLLMQGRLYTNPFQPEPVPNECLGHPLNPSQIQGHWCYQHQQSLIDEPLYRLEKPQWLTGRDKQSPRYQGEDLGFVHCQSQSGIFWFIMPNDWPATT
;
A
#
# COMPACT_ATOMS: atom_id res chain seq x y z
N MET A 1 8.69 -17.28 2.60
CA MET A 1 7.45 -17.16 1.80
C MET A 1 7.81 -17.03 0.32
N ASP A 2 7.17 -17.78 -0.58
CA ASP A 2 7.26 -17.56 -2.03
C ASP A 2 6.58 -16.23 -2.39
N ILE A 3 7.29 -15.36 -3.09
CA ILE A 3 6.86 -14.00 -3.40
C ILE A 3 6.35 -13.82 -4.84
N LYS A 4 6.35 -14.86 -5.68
CA LYS A 4 6.03 -14.72 -7.11
C LYS A 4 4.64 -14.12 -7.36
N GLN A 5 3.63 -14.61 -6.62
CA GLN A 5 2.26 -14.08 -6.76
C GLN A 5 2.14 -12.65 -6.23
N LEU A 6 2.86 -12.32 -5.15
CA LEU A 6 2.87 -10.96 -4.60
C LEU A 6 3.55 -9.98 -5.57
N MET A 7 4.67 -10.38 -6.19
CA MET A 7 5.35 -9.60 -7.22
C MET A 7 4.43 -9.33 -8.42
N GLN A 8 3.72 -10.36 -8.88
CA GLN A 8 2.74 -10.20 -9.96
C GLN A 8 1.67 -9.19 -9.57
N TRP A 9 1.14 -9.28 -8.35
CA TRP A 9 0.16 -8.31 -7.85
C TRP A 9 0.71 -6.87 -7.86
N VAL A 10 1.95 -6.65 -7.40
CA VAL A 10 2.56 -5.31 -7.39
C VAL A 10 2.67 -4.75 -8.81
N VAL A 11 3.03 -5.56 -9.81
CA VAL A 11 3.18 -5.10 -11.19
C VAL A 11 1.85 -4.85 -11.90
N THR A 12 0.79 -5.61 -11.57
CA THR A 12 -0.49 -5.51 -12.29
C THR A 12 -1.53 -4.64 -11.60
N THR A 13 -1.38 -4.35 -10.32
CA THR A 13 -2.38 -3.59 -9.58
C THR A 13 -2.18 -2.09 -9.81
N PRO A 14 -3.18 -1.34 -10.27
CA PRO A 14 -3.09 0.11 -10.37
C PRO A 14 -2.90 0.78 -9.00
N PRO A 15 -2.31 1.98 -8.94
CA PRO A 15 -2.30 2.79 -7.73
C PRO A 15 -3.72 3.20 -7.28
N LEU A 16 -3.86 3.57 -6.00
CA LEU A 16 -5.08 4.09 -5.39
C LEU A 16 -5.57 5.40 -6.02
N PHE A 17 -4.69 6.13 -6.71
CA PHE A 17 -4.98 7.40 -7.35
C PHE A 17 -4.83 7.28 -8.86
N GLN A 18 -5.60 8.08 -9.62
CA GLN A 18 -5.48 8.14 -11.08
C GLN A 18 -4.20 8.86 -11.54
N GLY A 19 -3.47 9.45 -10.61
CA GLY A 19 -2.19 10.13 -10.80
C GLY A 19 -2.33 11.64 -10.91
N SER A 20 -1.43 12.32 -10.22
CA SER A 20 -1.25 13.77 -10.18
C SER A 20 0.13 13.96 -9.58
N GLU A 21 1.14 14.33 -10.38
CA GLU A 21 2.52 14.43 -9.90
C GLU A 21 2.57 15.18 -8.55
N PRO A 22 3.27 14.64 -7.52
CA PRO A 22 4.21 13.51 -7.56
C PRO A 22 3.57 12.11 -7.43
N ILE A 23 2.25 11.99 -7.30
CA ILE A 23 1.55 10.70 -7.21
C ILE A 23 1.48 10.05 -8.59
N VAL A 24 2.03 8.84 -8.71
CA VAL A 24 2.10 8.16 -10.02
C VAL A 24 0.80 7.47 -10.38
N SER A 25 0.42 7.51 -11.66
CA SER A 25 -0.78 6.82 -12.18
C SER A 25 -0.53 5.35 -12.54
N LYS A 26 0.73 4.95 -12.65
CA LYS A 26 1.17 3.63 -13.09
C LYS A 26 2.38 3.20 -12.29
N VAL A 27 2.50 1.90 -12.07
CA VAL A 27 3.70 1.31 -11.45
C VAL A 27 4.93 1.55 -12.34
N PRO A 28 6.11 1.79 -11.77
CA PRO A 28 7.33 2.06 -12.53
C PRO A 28 8.02 0.77 -13.03
N PHE A 29 7.46 -0.39 -12.69
CA PHE A 29 8.02 -1.71 -12.97
C PHE A 29 7.50 -2.29 -14.28
N ILE A 30 8.32 -3.09 -14.94
CA ILE A 30 7.91 -3.94 -16.05
C ILE A 30 7.78 -5.37 -15.50
N GLN A 31 6.85 -6.15 -16.05
CA GLN A 31 6.76 -7.57 -15.71
C GLN A 31 8.11 -8.25 -16.02
N PRO A 32 8.79 -8.80 -15.00
CA PRO A 32 10.10 -9.39 -15.20
C PRO A 32 9.98 -10.67 -16.03
N SER A 33 10.83 -10.83 -17.05
CA SER A 33 11.04 -12.12 -17.71
C SER A 33 11.63 -13.10 -16.68
N TYR A 34 11.11 -14.32 -16.63
CA TYR A 34 11.41 -15.37 -15.64
C TYR A 34 12.70 -15.13 -14.82
N GLN A 35 12.52 -14.78 -13.54
CA GLN A 35 13.61 -14.59 -12.59
C GLN A 35 13.30 -15.45 -11.36
N GLN A 36 14.31 -16.16 -10.86
CA GLN A 36 14.21 -16.81 -9.57
C GLN A 36 14.26 -15.72 -8.49
N TRP A 37 13.15 -15.56 -7.77
CA TRP A 37 13.06 -14.58 -6.70
C TRP A 37 13.60 -15.17 -5.39
N PRO A 38 14.30 -14.35 -4.57
CA PRO A 38 14.66 -14.77 -3.24
C PRO A 38 13.41 -15.02 -2.40
N THR A 39 13.53 -15.92 -1.42
CA THR A 39 12.47 -16.14 -0.43
C THR A 39 12.49 -14.98 0.57
N TYR A 40 11.32 -14.40 0.87
CA TYR A 40 11.22 -13.41 1.95
C TYR A 40 11.23 -14.10 3.32
N GLN A 41 12.10 -13.62 4.22
CA GLN A 41 12.29 -14.12 5.59
C GLN A 41 12.22 -13.01 6.66
N GLY A 42 11.84 -11.78 6.28
CA GLY A 42 11.79 -10.63 7.18
C GLY A 42 10.50 -10.50 8.00
N ASN A 43 10.24 -9.28 8.45
CA ASN A 43 9.06 -8.93 9.24
C ASN A 43 7.75 -9.16 8.47
N GLN A 44 6.79 -9.85 9.10
CA GLN A 44 5.53 -10.25 8.43
C GLN A 44 4.52 -9.10 8.29
N ARG A 45 4.80 -7.90 8.81
CA ARG A 45 3.97 -6.72 8.53
C ARG A 45 4.04 -6.40 7.05
N LEU A 46 2.87 -6.20 6.45
CA LEU A 46 2.69 -6.07 5.01
C LEU A 46 3.49 -4.91 4.39
N GLY A 47 3.75 -3.84 5.14
CA GLY A 47 4.60 -2.74 4.70
C GLY A 47 6.02 -3.19 4.36
N PHE A 48 6.68 -3.98 5.22
CA PHE A 48 8.03 -4.49 4.94
C PHE A 48 8.05 -5.49 3.82
N ILE A 49 7.04 -6.36 3.74
CA ILE A 49 6.89 -7.28 2.61
C ILE A 49 6.81 -6.47 1.32
N TYR A 50 5.95 -5.45 1.27
CA TYR A 50 5.73 -4.64 0.08
C TYR A 50 6.96 -3.84 -0.34
N GLN A 51 7.68 -3.24 0.62
CA GLN A 51 8.93 -2.54 0.35
C GLN A 51 9.99 -3.49 -0.22
N PHE A 52 10.13 -4.69 0.35
CA PHE A 52 11.00 -5.74 -0.20
C PHE A 52 10.59 -6.12 -1.64
N LEU A 53 9.30 -6.30 -1.93
CA LEU A 53 8.84 -6.58 -3.29
C LEU A 53 9.23 -5.44 -4.25
N CYS A 54 9.04 -4.19 -3.84
CA CYS A 54 9.42 -3.02 -4.63
C CYS A 54 10.93 -2.96 -4.88
N GLN A 55 11.78 -3.22 -3.87
CA GLN A 55 13.23 -3.34 -4.02
C GLN A 55 13.60 -4.34 -5.12
N GLN A 56 13.05 -5.56 -5.02
CA GLN A 56 13.33 -6.62 -5.98
C GLN A 56 12.90 -6.22 -7.40
N LEU A 57 11.77 -5.51 -7.55
CA LEU A 57 11.30 -5.00 -8.83
C LEU A 57 12.13 -3.83 -9.38
N PHE A 58 12.55 -2.89 -8.53
CA PHE A 58 13.45 -1.79 -8.91
C PHE A 58 14.81 -2.32 -9.38
N THR A 59 15.29 -3.40 -8.77
CA THR A 59 16.56 -4.04 -9.14
C THR A 59 16.45 -4.81 -10.46
N ALA A 60 15.31 -5.46 -10.70
CA ALA A 60 15.11 -6.30 -11.88
C ALA A 60 14.67 -5.51 -13.14
N THR A 61 14.03 -4.36 -12.98
CA THR A 61 13.53 -3.59 -14.12
C THR A 61 14.66 -2.94 -14.92
N PRO A 62 14.66 -3.02 -16.27
CA PRO A 62 15.67 -2.35 -17.10
C PRO A 62 15.52 -0.82 -17.08
N ARG A 63 14.42 -0.29 -16.53
CA ARG A 63 14.16 1.15 -16.46
C ARG A 63 15.09 1.89 -15.49
N TYR A 64 15.57 1.19 -14.46
CA TYR A 64 16.36 1.79 -13.39
C TYR A 64 17.75 1.15 -13.27
N ASN A 65 18.69 1.90 -12.70
CA ASN A 65 19.94 1.41 -12.14
C ASN A 65 20.29 2.21 -10.88
N ALA A 66 21.37 1.80 -10.20
CA ALA A 66 21.88 2.48 -9.00
C ALA A 66 20.80 2.72 -7.93
N VAL A 67 20.09 1.64 -7.57
CA VAL A 67 19.04 1.69 -6.57
C VAL A 67 19.69 1.69 -5.19
N SER A 68 19.44 2.74 -4.41
CA SER A 68 19.74 2.82 -2.99
C SER A 68 18.42 2.79 -2.22
N GLU A 69 18.40 2.20 -1.03
CA GLU A 69 17.19 1.97 -0.25
C GLU A 69 17.39 2.31 1.22
N GLU A 70 16.29 2.56 1.92
CA GLU A 70 16.27 2.81 3.37
C GLU A 70 17.30 3.87 3.83
N ILE A 71 17.40 4.96 3.07
CA ILE A 71 18.38 6.02 3.36
C ILE A 71 17.87 6.84 4.54
N GLN A 72 18.42 6.57 5.72
CA GLN A 72 18.06 7.28 6.94
C GLN A 72 18.67 8.68 6.95
N LEU A 73 17.82 9.70 7.13
CA LEU A 73 18.25 11.08 7.28
C LEU A 73 18.33 11.45 8.76
N ASN A 74 19.55 11.71 9.24
CA ASN A 74 19.81 12.17 10.60
C ASN A 74 20.33 13.61 10.59
N GLN A 75 19.76 14.47 11.43
CA GLN A 75 20.20 15.85 11.64
C GLN A 75 20.39 16.10 13.13
N GLN A 76 21.59 16.53 13.53
CA GLN A 76 21.93 16.87 14.92
C GLN A 76 21.54 15.77 15.94
N GLY A 77 21.74 14.50 15.58
CA GLY A 77 21.42 13.35 16.44
C GLY A 77 19.94 12.94 16.46
N THR A 78 19.07 13.62 15.71
CA THR A 78 17.66 13.26 15.54
C THR A 78 17.43 12.64 14.15
N THR A 79 16.71 11.54 14.09
CA THR A 79 16.24 10.98 12.81
C THR A 79 15.05 11.81 12.31
N LEU A 80 15.22 12.46 11.17
CA LEU A 80 14.16 13.23 10.51
C LEU A 80 13.19 12.33 9.73
N GLY A 81 13.70 11.20 9.22
CA GLY A 81 12.93 10.24 8.46
C GLY A 81 13.84 9.29 7.68
N SER A 82 13.23 8.49 6.83
CA SER A 82 13.91 7.62 5.87
C SER A 82 13.31 7.81 4.50
N ILE A 83 14.17 7.79 3.49
CA ILE A 83 13.78 7.70 2.09
C ILE A 83 13.73 6.23 1.71
N ASP A 84 12.60 5.77 1.14
CA ASP A 84 12.45 4.37 0.77
C ASP A 84 13.43 3.99 -0.35
N PHE A 85 13.46 4.74 -1.45
CA PHE A 85 14.37 4.49 -2.57
C PHE A 85 14.88 5.75 -3.27
N ILE A 86 16.14 5.70 -3.69
CA ILE A 86 16.70 6.55 -4.76
C ILE A 86 17.08 5.65 -5.92
N ALA A 87 16.58 5.93 -7.12
CA ALA A 87 16.89 5.16 -8.32
C ALA A 87 17.22 6.09 -9.49
N LYS A 88 18.20 5.72 -10.32
CA LYS A 88 18.51 6.48 -11.54
C LYS A 88 17.74 5.91 -12.72
N ASN A 89 16.90 6.74 -13.32
CA ASN A 89 16.13 6.38 -14.50
C ASN A 89 17.08 6.37 -15.72
N ARG A 90 17.24 5.20 -16.35
CA ARG A 90 18.19 5.02 -17.47
C ARG A 90 17.81 5.77 -18.74
N LYS A 91 16.53 6.14 -18.90
CA LYS A 91 16.06 6.85 -20.10
C LYS A 91 16.30 8.35 -19.99
N THR A 92 16.04 8.92 -18.81
CA THR A 92 16.18 10.36 -18.56
C THR A 92 17.52 10.73 -17.94
N GLU A 93 18.29 9.74 -17.48
CA GLU A 93 19.50 9.89 -16.66
C GLU A 93 19.29 10.67 -15.35
N GLN A 94 18.03 10.85 -14.94
CA GLN A 94 17.64 11.58 -13.73
C GLN A 94 17.56 10.64 -12.52
N TYR A 95 18.00 11.12 -11.35
CA TYR A 95 17.71 10.46 -10.08
C TYR A 95 16.25 10.71 -9.69
N GLU A 96 15.58 9.67 -9.24
CA GLU A 96 14.20 9.69 -8.78
C GLU A 96 14.17 9.24 -7.32
N HIS A 97 13.50 10.01 -6.47
CA HIS A 97 13.16 9.66 -5.10
C HIS A 97 11.79 9.00 -5.11
N TRP A 98 11.72 7.75 -4.68
CA TRP A 98 10.49 6.99 -4.60
C TRP A 98 10.13 6.70 -3.15
N GLU A 99 8.91 7.05 -2.80
CA GLU A 99 8.22 6.54 -1.62
C GLU A 99 7.16 5.52 -2.05
N VAL A 100 7.06 4.39 -1.35
CA VAL A 100 6.13 3.31 -1.69
C VAL A 100 5.25 2.96 -0.50
N ALA A 101 3.95 2.80 -0.74
CA ALA A 101 3.01 2.39 0.31
C ALA A 101 1.95 1.43 -0.23
N VAL A 102 1.64 0.40 0.58
CA VAL A 102 0.46 -0.43 0.38
C VAL A 102 -0.52 -0.22 1.52
N LYS A 103 -1.78 0.07 1.19
CA LYS A 103 -2.81 0.44 2.19
C LYS A 103 -4.19 -0.14 1.88
N PHE A 104 -4.98 -0.31 2.93
CA PHE A 104 -6.33 -0.87 2.87
C PHE A 104 -7.22 0.03 3.69
N TYR A 105 -8.18 0.68 3.02
CA TYR A 105 -9.02 1.69 3.65
C TYR A 105 -10.51 1.38 3.48
N LEU A 106 -11.25 1.56 4.56
CA LEU A 106 -12.68 1.33 4.71
C LEU A 106 -13.38 2.68 4.69
N LEU A 107 -14.34 2.86 3.78
CA LEU A 107 -15.17 4.06 3.72
C LEU A 107 -16.11 4.08 4.92
N HIS A 108 -16.02 5.12 5.73
CA HIS A 108 -16.93 5.39 6.83
C HIS A 108 -17.11 6.89 7.02
N GLN A 109 -18.35 7.36 6.92
CA GLN A 109 -18.72 8.76 7.11
C GLN A 109 -17.90 9.71 6.22
N GLY A 110 -17.78 9.38 4.94
CA GLY A 110 -17.06 10.17 3.93
C GLY A 110 -15.54 10.08 4.00
N ASN A 111 -14.98 9.32 4.95
CA ASN A 111 -13.54 9.19 5.15
C ASN A 111 -13.06 7.75 4.96
N TRP A 112 -11.80 7.60 4.55
CA TRP A 112 -11.17 6.31 4.26
C TRP A 112 -10.25 5.89 5.42
N TYR A 113 -10.74 5.06 6.33
CA TYR A 113 -10.06 4.62 7.55
C TYR A 113 -9.33 3.30 7.37
N GLY A 114 -8.15 3.17 7.97
CA GLY A 114 -7.49 1.88 8.11
C GLY A 114 -8.29 0.99 9.08
N PRO A 115 -8.11 -0.33 9.05
CA PRO A 115 -8.86 -1.23 9.92
C PRO A 115 -8.62 -0.99 11.42
N ASN A 116 -7.48 -0.40 11.80
CA ASN A 116 -7.19 0.02 13.18
C ASN A 116 -7.76 1.40 13.56
N ALA A 117 -8.45 2.10 12.65
CA ALA A 117 -8.95 3.47 12.80
C ALA A 117 -7.91 4.59 13.04
N GLU A 118 -6.68 4.27 13.46
CA GLU A 118 -5.58 5.23 13.64
C GLU A 118 -5.02 5.78 12.31
N ASP A 119 -5.11 4.99 11.24
CA ASP A 119 -4.66 5.37 9.89
C ASP A 119 -5.84 5.90 9.08
N ARG A 120 -5.64 6.97 8.30
CA ARG A 120 -6.65 7.56 7.42
C ARG A 120 -5.99 8.01 6.13
N LEU A 121 -6.65 7.79 4.98
CA LEU A 121 -6.04 8.01 3.67
C LEU A 121 -5.58 9.46 3.46
N ASP A 122 -6.38 10.44 3.89
CA ASP A 122 -6.06 11.86 3.81
C ASP A 122 -4.87 12.22 4.70
N LEU A 123 -4.82 11.73 5.93
CA LEU A 123 -3.68 11.95 6.85
C LEU A 123 -2.40 11.33 6.30
N LYS A 124 -2.49 10.09 5.81
CA LYS A 124 -1.36 9.40 5.19
C LYS A 124 -0.90 10.13 3.94
N LEU A 125 -1.80 10.50 3.04
CA LEU A 125 -1.47 11.21 1.80
C LEU A 125 -0.80 12.56 2.11
N ASN A 126 -1.39 13.35 3.02
CA ASN A 126 -0.83 14.63 3.45
C ASN A 126 0.60 14.46 4.01
N HIS A 127 0.83 13.45 4.85
CA HIS A 127 2.16 13.15 5.37
C HIS A 127 3.14 12.74 4.26
N MET A 128 2.73 11.91 3.30
CA MET A 128 3.61 11.54 2.19
C MET A 128 4.03 12.77 1.38
N LEU A 129 3.06 13.63 1.03
CA LEU A 129 3.30 14.80 0.18
C LEU A 129 4.10 15.91 0.87
N ASN A 130 3.82 16.16 2.15
CA ASN A 130 4.35 17.34 2.85
C ASN A 130 5.50 17.03 3.80
N HIS A 131 5.78 15.75 4.09
CA HIS A 131 6.88 15.33 4.95
C HIS A 131 7.86 14.40 4.24
N GLN A 132 7.39 13.24 3.76
CA GLN A 132 8.27 12.21 3.20
C GLN A 132 8.93 12.62 1.89
N LEU A 133 8.14 13.01 0.88
CA LEU A 133 8.71 13.39 -0.42
C LEU A 133 9.67 14.59 -0.35
N PRO A 134 9.44 15.62 0.49
CA PRO A 134 10.40 16.69 0.70
C PRO A 134 11.75 16.28 1.32
N LEU A 135 11.89 15.08 1.92
CA LEU A 135 13.15 14.65 2.55
C LEU A 135 14.34 14.68 1.58
N SER A 136 14.14 14.34 0.29
CA SER A 136 15.21 14.36 -0.71
C SER A 136 15.67 15.76 -1.11
N SER A 137 14.91 16.79 -0.74
CA SER A 137 15.25 18.20 -0.97
C SER A 137 15.66 18.91 0.33
N ASN A 138 15.68 18.20 1.45
CA ASN A 138 16.15 18.73 2.72
C ASN A 138 17.64 19.09 2.63
N GLU A 139 18.04 20.21 3.22
CA GLU A 139 19.43 20.70 3.18
C GLU A 139 20.44 19.67 3.72
N ALA A 140 20.10 18.98 4.82
CA ALA A 140 20.97 17.96 5.40
C ALA A 140 21.15 16.77 4.44
N PHE A 141 20.08 16.38 3.74
CA PHE A 141 20.13 15.32 2.75
C PHE A 141 20.99 15.73 1.55
N CYS A 142 20.73 16.91 0.96
CA CYS A 142 21.47 17.42 -0.19
C CYS A 142 22.96 17.61 0.11
N LYS A 143 23.31 18.01 1.35
CA LYS A 143 24.70 18.15 1.78
C LYS A 143 25.41 16.80 1.89
N HIS A 144 24.72 15.78 2.41
CA HIS A 144 25.29 14.45 2.58
C HIS A 144 25.32 13.66 1.25
N TYR A 145 24.31 13.86 0.40
CA TYR A 145 24.11 13.18 -0.87
C TYR A 145 23.96 14.18 -2.04
N PRO A 146 25.01 14.95 -2.39
CA PRO A 146 24.93 16.01 -3.40
C PRO A 146 24.54 15.51 -4.79
N LEU A 147 24.86 14.25 -5.11
CA LEU A 147 24.45 13.60 -6.36
C LEU A 147 22.92 13.49 -6.50
N TRP A 148 22.19 13.46 -5.39
CA TRP A 148 20.74 13.24 -5.34
C TRP A 148 19.96 14.49 -4.97
N ALA A 149 20.61 15.65 -4.85
CA ALA A 149 19.99 16.90 -4.40
C ALA A 149 18.79 17.37 -5.26
N ASN A 150 18.74 16.93 -6.52
CA ASN A 150 17.65 17.22 -7.47
C ASN A 150 16.85 15.97 -7.84
N ALA A 151 16.81 14.96 -6.96
CA ALA A 151 16.05 13.74 -7.21
C ALA A 151 14.55 14.09 -7.35
N LYS A 152 13.92 13.64 -8.45
CA LYS A 152 12.49 13.90 -8.69
C LYS A 152 11.64 13.02 -7.76
N PRO A 153 10.74 13.59 -6.94
CA PRO A 153 9.92 12.82 -6.02
C PRO A 153 8.77 12.10 -6.75
N HIS A 154 8.52 10.86 -6.36
CA HIS A 154 7.45 10.01 -6.85
C HIS A 154 6.83 9.23 -5.69
N LEU A 155 5.49 9.21 -5.63
CA LEU A 155 4.74 8.41 -4.68
C LEU A 155 3.99 7.29 -5.40
N LEU A 156 4.32 6.04 -5.08
CA LEU A 156 3.54 4.87 -5.44
C LEU A 156 2.70 4.41 -4.24
N MET A 157 1.39 4.59 -4.34
CA MET A 157 0.46 4.13 -3.31
C MET A 157 -0.52 3.13 -3.89
N GLN A 158 -0.34 1.85 -3.58
CA GLN A 158 -1.21 0.75 -4.03
C GLN A 158 -2.07 0.25 -2.86
N GLY A 159 -3.08 -0.57 -3.17
CA GLY A 159 -3.96 -1.06 -2.12
C GLY A 159 -5.34 -1.47 -2.58
N ARG A 160 -6.29 -1.42 -1.65
CA ARG A 160 -7.71 -1.65 -1.93
C ARG A 160 -8.59 -0.76 -1.05
N LEU A 161 -9.66 -0.26 -1.64
CA LEU A 161 -10.70 0.53 -0.98
C LEU A 161 -11.94 -0.33 -0.77
N TYR A 162 -12.56 -0.21 0.40
CA TYR A 162 -13.65 -1.05 0.87
C TYR A 162 -14.89 -0.22 1.18
N THR A 163 -16.06 -0.66 0.74
CA THR A 163 -17.36 0.01 1.02
C THR A 163 -18.29 -0.92 1.80
N ASN A 164 -19.24 -0.39 2.56
CA ASN A 164 -20.22 -1.22 3.26
C ASN A 164 -21.49 -1.37 2.41
N PRO A 165 -21.76 -2.57 1.85
CA PRO A 165 -22.95 -2.77 1.01
C PRO A 165 -24.26 -2.75 1.82
N PHE A 166 -24.20 -2.87 3.14
CA PHE A 166 -25.36 -2.86 4.05
C PHE A 166 -25.61 -1.47 4.67
N GLN A 167 -24.67 -0.55 4.51
CA GLN A 167 -24.76 0.85 4.92
C GLN A 167 -24.18 1.73 3.80
N PRO A 168 -24.89 1.85 2.67
CA PRO A 168 -24.38 2.60 1.53
C PRO A 168 -24.23 4.07 1.89
N GLU A 169 -23.09 4.64 1.51
CA GLU A 169 -22.80 6.06 1.61
C GLU A 169 -22.18 6.57 0.30
N PRO A 170 -22.25 7.88 0.00
CA PRO A 170 -21.61 8.44 -1.18
C PRO A 170 -20.12 8.16 -1.18
N VAL A 171 -19.63 7.51 -2.23
CA VAL A 171 -18.20 7.17 -2.35
C VAL A 171 -17.43 8.39 -2.87
N PRO A 172 -16.44 8.92 -2.11
CA PRO A 172 -15.62 10.02 -2.57
C PRO A 172 -14.86 9.63 -3.86
N ASN A 173 -14.80 10.55 -4.82
CA ASN A 173 -14.04 10.38 -6.06
C ASN A 173 -12.60 10.92 -5.97
N GLU A 174 -12.27 11.63 -4.88
CA GLU A 174 -10.95 12.21 -4.64
C GLU A 174 -10.59 12.18 -3.15
N CYS A 175 -9.32 12.46 -2.86
CA CYS A 175 -8.82 12.73 -1.52
C CYS A 175 -7.80 13.87 -1.61
N LEU A 176 -8.03 14.96 -0.85
CA LEU A 176 -7.20 16.17 -0.87
C LEU A 176 -6.99 16.76 -2.28
N GLY A 177 -8.04 16.76 -3.13
CA GLY A 177 -7.97 17.24 -4.51
C GLY A 177 -7.26 16.29 -5.49
N HIS A 178 -6.86 15.10 -5.05
CA HIS A 178 -6.27 14.07 -5.91
C HIS A 178 -7.30 12.99 -6.26
N PRO A 179 -7.60 12.75 -7.55
CA PRO A 179 -8.59 11.77 -7.97
C PRO A 179 -8.23 10.35 -7.54
N LEU A 180 -9.17 9.69 -6.85
CA LEU A 180 -9.08 8.28 -6.51
C LEU A 180 -9.31 7.43 -7.76
N ASN A 181 -8.67 6.28 -7.82
CA ASN A 181 -8.85 5.33 -8.89
C ASN A 181 -10.05 4.41 -8.58
N PRO A 182 -11.20 4.54 -9.29
CA PRO A 182 -12.39 3.77 -8.96
C PRO A 182 -12.19 2.27 -9.12
N SER A 183 -11.26 1.87 -9.99
CA SER A 183 -10.89 0.46 -10.14
C SER A 183 -10.31 -0.14 -8.86
N GLN A 184 -9.88 0.64 -7.87
CA GLN A 184 -9.34 0.13 -6.60
C GLN A 184 -10.42 -0.04 -5.50
N ILE A 185 -11.66 0.36 -5.78
CA ILE A 185 -12.81 0.09 -4.92
C ILE A 185 -13.32 -1.32 -5.24
N GLN A 186 -12.67 -2.32 -4.63
CA GLN A 186 -12.87 -3.74 -4.96
C GLN A 186 -13.12 -4.62 -3.73
N GLY A 187 -13.43 -4.01 -2.59
CA GLY A 187 -13.69 -4.75 -1.36
C GLY A 187 -14.96 -4.27 -0.66
N HIS A 188 -15.45 -5.12 0.22
CA HIS A 188 -16.52 -4.77 1.13
C HIS A 188 -16.05 -4.81 2.58
N TRP A 189 -16.68 -4.02 3.42
CA TRP A 189 -16.55 -4.18 4.86
C TRP A 189 -17.93 -4.19 5.49
N CYS A 190 -18.06 -4.84 6.63
CA CYS A 190 -19.28 -4.76 7.43
C CYS A 190 -18.97 -4.93 8.91
N TYR A 191 -19.93 -4.58 9.74
CA TYR A 191 -19.85 -4.88 11.17
C TYR A 191 -20.10 -6.37 11.43
N GLN A 192 -19.60 -6.88 12.56
CA GLN A 192 -19.85 -8.26 12.99
C GLN A 192 -21.34 -8.61 13.03
N HIS A 193 -22.20 -7.71 13.51
CA HIS A 193 -23.65 -7.94 13.53
C HIS A 193 -24.28 -8.06 12.13
N GLN A 194 -23.60 -7.58 11.09
CA GLN A 194 -24.03 -7.67 9.70
C GLN A 194 -23.44 -8.89 8.98
N GLN A 195 -22.54 -9.64 9.61
CA GLN A 195 -21.83 -10.74 8.94
C GLN A 195 -22.78 -11.82 8.42
N SER A 196 -23.89 -12.09 9.12
CA SER A 196 -24.92 -13.04 8.70
C SER A 196 -25.65 -12.65 7.42
N LEU A 197 -25.53 -11.40 6.96
CA LEU A 197 -26.08 -10.92 5.69
C LEU A 197 -25.22 -11.35 4.48
N ILE A 198 -24.03 -11.89 4.70
CA ILE A 198 -23.17 -12.44 3.66
C ILE A 198 -23.58 -13.89 3.42
N ASP A 199 -24.34 -14.14 2.34
CA ASP A 199 -24.87 -15.46 1.99
C ASP A 199 -23.84 -16.37 1.29
N GLU A 200 -22.61 -16.37 1.79
CA GLU A 200 -21.57 -17.30 1.34
C GLU A 200 -20.47 -17.50 2.40
N PRO A 201 -19.76 -18.65 2.38
CA PRO A 201 -18.64 -18.87 3.28
C PRO A 201 -17.54 -17.83 3.10
N LEU A 202 -17.03 -17.34 4.23
CA LEU A 202 -15.84 -16.49 4.31
C LEU A 202 -14.62 -17.32 4.69
N TYR A 203 -13.46 -16.94 4.15
CA TYR A 203 -12.17 -17.57 4.41
C TYR A 203 -11.18 -16.51 4.88
N ARG A 204 -10.49 -16.76 5.99
CA ARG A 204 -9.57 -15.80 6.59
C ARG A 204 -8.33 -15.60 5.71
N LEU A 205 -7.84 -14.38 5.69
CA LEU A 205 -6.64 -13.99 4.94
C LEU A 205 -5.49 -13.65 5.90
N GLU A 206 -4.41 -14.39 5.76
CA GLU A 206 -3.11 -14.02 6.32
C GLU A 206 -2.55 -12.78 5.62
N LYS A 207 -1.60 -12.08 6.25
CA LYS A 207 -1.10 -10.76 5.77
C LYS A 207 -0.70 -10.72 4.28
N PRO A 208 0.05 -11.70 3.72
CA PRO A 208 0.39 -11.69 2.30
C PRO A 208 -0.85 -11.85 1.39
N GLN A 209 -1.83 -12.64 1.85
CA GLN A 209 -3.07 -12.91 1.15
C GLN A 209 -3.99 -11.67 1.10
N TRP A 210 -3.68 -10.60 1.83
CA TRP A 210 -4.37 -9.32 1.66
C TRP A 210 -4.17 -8.72 0.26
N LEU A 211 -3.02 -9.02 -0.36
CA LEU A 211 -2.74 -8.66 -1.75
C LEU A 211 -3.42 -9.65 -2.71
N THR A 212 -3.11 -10.93 -2.56
CA THR A 212 -3.38 -11.95 -3.58
C THR A 212 -4.70 -12.70 -3.42
N GLY A 213 -5.38 -12.57 -2.29
CA GLY A 213 -6.55 -13.37 -1.94
C GLY A 213 -6.18 -14.72 -1.32
N ARG A 214 -7.22 -15.50 -1.02
CA ARG A 214 -7.14 -16.79 -0.34
C ARG A 214 -6.48 -17.84 -1.23
N ASP A 215 -5.96 -18.87 -0.59
CA ASP A 215 -5.59 -20.12 -1.25
C ASP A 215 -6.44 -21.28 -0.71
N LYS A 216 -6.09 -22.52 -1.11
CA LYS A 216 -6.81 -23.72 -0.69
C LYS A 216 -6.65 -24.04 0.81
N GLN A 217 -5.67 -23.44 1.48
CA GLN A 217 -5.34 -23.65 2.88
C GLN A 217 -5.95 -22.58 3.80
N SER A 218 -6.43 -21.46 3.24
CA SER A 218 -7.11 -20.42 4.01
C SER A 218 -8.27 -21.00 4.83
N PRO A 219 -8.26 -20.85 6.16
CA PRO A 219 -9.29 -21.45 7.02
C PRO A 219 -10.61 -20.70 6.89
N ARG A 220 -11.72 -21.42 7.03
CA ARG A 220 -13.06 -20.83 7.08
C ARG A 220 -13.18 -19.92 8.30
N TYR A 221 -13.76 -18.74 8.12
CA TYR A 221 -14.10 -17.82 9.21
C TYR A 221 -15.33 -18.32 9.97
N GLN A 222 -15.26 -18.31 11.30
CA GLN A 222 -16.28 -18.90 12.20
C GLN A 222 -17.03 -17.86 13.05
N GLY A 223 -16.65 -16.56 13.01
CA GLY A 223 -17.42 -15.50 13.68
C GLY A 223 -16.97 -15.10 15.09
N GLU A 224 -15.83 -15.57 15.61
CA GLU A 224 -15.50 -15.49 17.05
C GLU A 224 -14.28 -14.60 17.39
N ASP A 225 -13.89 -13.68 16.51
CA ASP A 225 -12.71 -12.85 16.71
C ASP A 225 -12.98 -11.58 17.53
N LEU A 226 -12.06 -11.27 18.44
CA LEU A 226 -12.11 -10.05 19.27
C LEU A 226 -11.81 -8.78 18.48
N GLY A 227 -11.08 -8.88 17.37
CA GLY A 227 -10.71 -7.76 16.51
C GLY A 227 -11.32 -7.87 15.12
N PHE A 228 -10.92 -6.96 14.23
CA PHE A 228 -11.31 -7.08 12.84
C PHE A 228 -10.66 -8.32 12.19
N VAL A 229 -11.33 -8.86 11.19
CA VAL A 229 -10.81 -9.96 10.37
C VAL A 229 -10.87 -9.58 8.91
N HIS A 230 -9.78 -9.80 8.19
CA HIS A 230 -9.76 -9.72 6.74
C HIS A 230 -10.02 -11.12 6.16
N CYS A 231 -11.03 -11.22 5.32
CA CYS A 231 -11.51 -12.45 4.72
C CYS A 231 -11.64 -12.28 3.20
N GLN A 232 -11.79 -13.40 2.51
CA GLN A 232 -12.32 -13.44 1.16
C GLN A 232 -13.49 -14.41 1.11
N SER A 233 -14.56 -14.02 0.44
CA SER A 233 -15.71 -14.87 0.26
C SER A 233 -15.45 -15.98 -0.75
N GLN A 234 -16.33 -16.99 -0.81
CA GLN A 234 -16.22 -18.09 -1.75
C GLN A 234 -16.14 -17.60 -3.20
N SER A 235 -16.90 -16.57 -3.55
CA SER A 235 -16.96 -15.90 -4.85
C SER A 235 -15.74 -15.01 -5.16
N GLY A 236 -14.85 -14.77 -4.19
CA GLY A 236 -13.61 -14.01 -4.39
C GLY A 236 -13.66 -12.54 -3.95
N ILE A 237 -14.74 -12.10 -3.32
CA ILE A 237 -14.84 -10.72 -2.82
C ILE A 237 -14.05 -10.58 -1.52
N PHE A 238 -13.23 -9.53 -1.40
CA PHE A 238 -12.50 -9.22 -0.17
C PHE A 238 -13.42 -8.56 0.85
N TRP A 239 -13.36 -9.02 2.09
CA TRP A 239 -14.20 -8.56 3.19
C TRP A 239 -13.37 -8.17 4.41
N PHE A 240 -13.62 -7.00 4.97
CA PHE A 240 -13.27 -6.71 6.37
C PHE A 240 -14.50 -6.89 7.26
N ILE A 241 -14.42 -7.79 8.24
CA ILE A 241 -15.44 -7.93 9.29
C ILE A 241 -14.94 -7.14 10.49
N MET A 242 -15.63 -6.05 10.83
CA MET A 242 -15.20 -5.06 11.82
C MET A 242 -15.96 -5.24 13.15
N PRO A 243 -15.30 -5.01 14.31
CA PRO A 243 -15.99 -4.90 15.59
C PRO A 243 -17.13 -3.89 15.53
N ASN A 244 -18.22 -4.14 16.27
CA ASN A 244 -19.44 -3.31 16.21
C ASN A 244 -19.24 -1.87 16.72
N ASP A 245 -18.17 -1.62 17.47
CA ASP A 245 -17.76 -0.32 18.01
C ASP A 245 -16.75 0.43 17.13
N TRP A 246 -16.25 -0.19 16.06
CA TRP A 246 -15.40 0.50 15.09
C TRP A 246 -16.14 1.70 14.45
N PRO A 247 -15.50 2.87 14.26
CA PRO A 247 -14.07 3.15 14.36
C PRO A 247 -13.59 3.66 15.72
N ALA A 248 -14.36 3.51 16.81
CA ALA A 248 -13.87 3.91 18.13
C ALA A 248 -12.64 3.06 18.50
N THR A 249 -11.57 3.71 18.97
CA THR A 249 -10.42 3.03 19.57
C THR A 249 -10.78 2.58 20.98
N THR A 250 -10.79 1.28 21.22
CA THR A 250 -10.77 0.69 22.58
C THR A 250 -9.46 0.98 23.29
#